data_AF-A0A5C9BUQ5-F1
#
_entry.id   AF-A0A5C9BUQ5-F1
#
_cell.length_a   1.000
_cell.length_b   1.000
_cell.length_c   1.000
_cell.angle_alpha   90.00
_cell.angle_beta   90.00
_cell.angle_gamma   90.00
#
_symmetry.space_group_name_H-M   'P 1'
#
loop_
_entity.id
_entity.type
_entity.pdbx_description
1 polymer ?
#
loop_
_entity_poly.entity_id
_entity_poly.type
_entity_poly.pdbx_seq_one_letter_code
_entity_poly.pdbx_strand_id
1 'polypeptide(L)'
;MTDTEILQYASEFRFAVIGDRNSARMCAAISAPLCAALAVLGVPGLVMESDFFGCNHVFIQLQDGRVLDPTADQFNWCSSSHLPGVYLGRGTKIHANAQEHRQAECWKLLLQEFKRLAPQYSAQEVGSMVRLTLASLPAGMCELPT
;
A
#
# COMPACT_ATOMS: atom_id res chain seq x y z
N MET A 1 -10.27 -4.94 12.84
CA MET A 1 -9.34 -3.87 13.26
C MET A 1 -10.09 -2.55 13.27
N THR A 2 -9.79 -1.67 14.22
CA THR A 2 -10.25 -0.27 14.27
C THR A 2 -9.45 0.59 13.28
N ASP A 3 -9.91 1.81 13.03
CA ASP A 3 -9.19 2.77 12.17
C ASP A 3 -7.76 3.05 12.67
N THR A 4 -7.59 3.15 13.99
CA THR A 4 -6.28 3.37 14.61
C THR A 4 -5.37 2.17 14.40
N GLU A 5 -5.90 0.95 14.54
CA GLU A 5 -5.13 -0.28 14.28
C GLU A 5 -4.75 -0.42 12.80
N ILE A 6 -5.66 -0.06 11.88
CA ILE A 6 -5.39 -0.09 10.43
C ILE A 6 -4.30 0.93 10.08
N LEU A 7 -4.42 2.17 10.56
CA LEU A 7 -3.42 3.21 10.33
C LEU A 7 -2.05 2.84 10.91
N GLN A 8 -2.04 2.29 12.13
CA GLN A 8 -0.80 1.84 12.77
C GLN A 8 -0.12 0.74 11.96
N TYR A 9 -0.87 -0.31 11.60
CA TYR A 9 -0.35 -1.42 10.80
C TYR A 9 0.18 -0.96 9.44
N ALA A 10 -0.59 -0.13 8.73
CA ALA A 10 -0.19 0.42 7.44
C ALA A 10 1.06 1.31 7.55
N SER A 11 1.19 2.08 8.63
CA SER A 11 2.36 2.95 8.88
C SER A 11 3.62 2.14 9.18
N GLU A 12 3.53 1.13 10.05
CA GLU A 12 4.63 0.21 10.35
C GLU A 12 5.06 -0.58 9.11
N PHE A 13 4.09 -1.07 8.33
CA PHE A 13 4.35 -1.78 7.08
C PHE A 13 5.08 -0.87 6.10
N ARG A 14 4.56 0.33 5.83
CA ARG A 14 5.18 1.33 4.94
C ARG A 14 6.60 1.66 5.41
N PHE A 15 6.80 1.90 6.70
CA PHE A 15 8.10 2.20 7.28
C PHE A 15 9.09 1.03 7.10
N ALA A 16 8.66 -0.21 7.26
CA ALA A 16 9.52 -1.36 7.01
C ALA A 16 9.93 -1.49 5.53
N VAL A 17 9.07 -1.08 4.59
CA VAL A 17 9.38 -1.10 3.15
C VAL A 17 10.31 0.05 2.75
N ILE A 18 9.98 1.29 3.11
CA ILE A 18 10.67 2.49 2.61
C ILE A 18 11.23 3.43 3.68
N GLY A 19 11.07 3.14 4.97
CA GLY A 19 11.51 4.04 6.05
C GLY A 19 10.77 5.39 6.04
N ASP A 20 11.46 6.46 6.43
CA ASP A 20 10.95 7.83 6.42
C ASP A 20 11.00 8.52 5.04
N ARG A 21 11.30 7.76 3.98
CA ARG A 21 11.45 8.31 2.62
C ARG A 21 10.09 8.64 2.00
N ASN A 22 10.11 9.51 0.99
CA ASN A 22 8.92 9.82 0.20
C ASN A 22 8.47 8.59 -0.63
N SER A 23 7.16 8.43 -0.80
CA SER A 23 6.58 7.27 -1.50
C SER A 23 6.59 7.37 -3.04
N ALA A 24 7.37 8.27 -3.64
CA ALA A 24 7.42 8.46 -5.10
C ALA A 24 7.61 7.12 -5.84
N ARG A 25 6.68 6.81 -6.75
CA ARG A 25 6.66 5.59 -7.58
C ARG A 25 6.52 4.27 -6.81
N MET A 26 6.13 4.32 -5.54
CA MET A 26 5.98 3.12 -4.69
C MET A 26 4.51 2.70 -4.50
N CYS A 27 3.54 3.39 -5.10
CA CYS A 27 2.11 3.18 -4.88
C CYS A 27 1.67 1.73 -5.10
N ALA A 28 2.02 1.12 -6.24
CA ALA A 28 1.70 -0.29 -6.50
C ALA A 28 2.49 -1.24 -5.59
N ALA A 29 3.79 -0.95 -5.38
CA ALA A 29 4.71 -1.78 -4.61
C ALA A 29 4.39 -1.83 -3.11
N ILE A 30 3.62 -0.87 -2.60
CA ILE A 30 3.19 -0.80 -1.19
C ILE A 30 1.71 -1.17 -1.06
N SER A 31 0.82 -0.58 -1.86
CA SER A 31 -0.63 -0.77 -1.72
C SER A 31 -1.09 -2.20 -2.02
N ALA A 32 -0.52 -2.87 -3.03
CA ALA A 32 -0.91 -4.23 -3.37
C ALA A 32 -0.55 -5.25 -2.27
N PRO A 33 0.72 -5.34 -1.78
CA PRO A 33 1.03 -6.23 -0.67
C PRO A 33 0.31 -5.83 0.63
N LEU A 34 0.17 -4.54 0.95
CA LEU A 34 -0.56 -4.13 2.15
C LEU A 34 -2.03 -4.57 2.10
N CYS A 35 -2.69 -4.46 0.94
CA CYS A 35 -4.08 -4.92 0.78
C CYS A 35 -4.22 -6.41 1.08
N ALA A 36 -3.30 -7.22 0.56
CA ALA A 36 -3.26 -8.65 0.82
C ALA A 36 -2.98 -8.96 2.30
N ALA A 37 -2.11 -8.19 2.97
CA ALA A 37 -1.80 -8.35 4.40
C ALA A 37 -3.03 -8.06 5.27
N LEU A 38 -3.73 -6.96 4.98
CA LEU A 38 -4.95 -6.57 5.68
C LEU A 38 -6.09 -7.57 5.45
N ALA A 39 -6.23 -8.11 4.24
CA ALA A 39 -7.22 -9.15 3.95
C ALA A 39 -6.99 -10.41 4.80
N VAL A 40 -5.72 -10.79 4.99
CA VAL A 40 -5.31 -11.87 5.90
C VAL A 40 -5.69 -11.57 7.36
N LEU A 41 -5.68 -10.30 7.78
CA LEU A 41 -6.08 -9.85 9.13
C LEU A 41 -7.60 -9.60 9.27
N GLY A 42 -8.39 -9.97 8.27
CA GLY A 42 -9.84 -9.78 8.30
C GLY A 42 -10.30 -8.36 7.94
N VAL A 43 -9.44 -7.56 7.32
CA VAL A 43 -9.76 -6.23 6.77
C VAL A 43 -9.64 -6.30 5.24
N PRO A 44 -10.63 -6.89 4.55
CA PRO A 44 -10.61 -6.97 3.09
C PRO A 44 -10.76 -5.59 2.44
N GLY A 45 -10.11 -5.41 1.30
CA GLY A 45 -10.22 -4.25 0.44
C GLY A 45 -9.96 -4.61 -1.02
N LEU A 46 -10.10 -3.62 -1.90
CA LEU A 46 -9.78 -3.70 -3.32
C LEU A 46 -8.59 -2.80 -3.60
N VAL A 47 -7.67 -3.27 -4.44
CA VAL A 47 -6.61 -2.41 -4.98
C VAL A 47 -7.21 -1.61 -6.12
N MET A 48 -7.13 -0.29 -6.01
CA MET A 48 -7.70 0.65 -6.95
C MET A 48 -6.59 1.42 -7.65
N GLU A 49 -6.83 1.80 -8.89
CA GLU A 49 -5.95 2.61 -9.71
C GLU A 49 -6.71 3.82 -10.26
N SER A 50 -6.18 5.03 -10.04
CA SER A 50 -6.65 6.27 -10.65
C SER A 50 -5.56 6.87 -11.55
N ASP A 51 -5.98 7.62 -12.57
CA ASP A 51 -5.10 8.51 -13.31
C ASP A 51 -5.16 9.91 -12.66
N PHE A 52 -4.03 10.34 -12.10
CA PHE A 52 -3.87 11.69 -11.57
C PHE A 52 -2.80 12.44 -12.37
N PHE A 53 -3.25 13.29 -13.29
CA PHE A 53 -2.39 14.10 -14.18
C PHE A 53 -1.40 13.28 -15.02
N GLY A 54 -1.83 12.12 -15.55
CA GLY A 54 -0.98 11.23 -16.34
C GLY A 54 -0.04 10.38 -15.50
N CYS A 55 -0.21 10.37 -14.18
CA CYS A 55 0.47 9.48 -13.25
C CYS A 55 -0.52 8.48 -12.67
N ASN A 56 -0.27 7.19 -12.87
CA ASN A 56 -1.08 6.15 -12.25
C ASN A 56 -0.84 6.17 -10.73
N HIS A 57 -1.93 6.18 -9.97
CA HIS A 57 -1.91 6.09 -8.52
C HIS A 57 -2.61 4.82 -8.07
N VAL A 58 -1.94 4.00 -7.26
CA VAL A 58 -2.48 2.75 -6.74
C VAL A 58 -2.69 2.83 -5.22
N PHE A 59 -3.90 2.56 -4.76
CA PHE A 59 -4.33 2.66 -3.37
C PHE A 59 -5.31 1.55 -3.01
N ILE A 60 -5.83 1.54 -1.76
CA ILE A 60 -6.75 0.52 -1.27
C ILE A 60 -8.11 1.15 -0.99
N GLN A 61 -9.18 0.58 -1.55
CA GLN A 61 -10.55 0.87 -1.14
C GLN A 61 -11.02 -0.19 -0.14
N LEU A 62 -11.41 0.23 1.05
CA LEU A 62 -12.00 -0.64 2.08
C LEU A 62 -13.46 -0.96 1.75
N GLN A 63 -14.01 -2.01 2.35
CA GLN A 63 -15.40 -2.44 2.14
C GLN A 63 -16.46 -1.36 2.45
N ASP A 64 -16.15 -0.44 3.36
CA ASP A 64 -17.03 0.68 3.71
C ASP A 64 -16.89 1.89 2.76
N GLY A 65 -16.14 1.74 1.67
CA GLY A 65 -15.92 2.75 0.64
C GLY A 65 -14.83 3.78 0.98
N ARG A 66 -14.22 3.72 2.17
CA ARG A 66 -13.09 4.57 2.52
C ARG A 66 -11.83 4.17 1.76
N VAL A 67 -10.91 5.11 1.67
CA VAL A 67 -9.60 4.94 1.06
C VAL A 67 -8.55 4.80 2.14
N LEU A 68 -7.73 3.76 2.03
CA LEU A 68 -6.43 3.63 2.67
C LEU A 68 -5.36 3.81 1.59
N ASP A 69 -4.59 4.88 1.69
CA ASP A 69 -3.49 5.18 0.76
C ASP A 69 -2.17 5.24 1.55
N PRO A 70 -1.34 4.18 1.48
CA PRO A 70 -0.05 4.12 2.16
C PRO A 70 1.06 4.88 1.43
N THR A 71 0.70 5.69 0.43
CA THR A 71 1.62 6.45 -0.42
C THR A 71 1.09 7.85 -0.75
N ALA A 72 0.16 8.38 0.04
CA ALA A 72 -0.53 9.63 -0.26
C ALA A 72 0.43 10.83 -0.34
N ASP A 73 1.55 10.78 0.38
CA ASP A 73 2.63 11.76 0.36
C ASP A 73 3.36 11.86 -0.99
N GLN A 74 3.20 10.88 -1.89
CA GLN A 74 3.86 10.90 -3.21
C GLN A 74 3.37 12.05 -4.09
N PHE A 75 2.20 12.64 -3.82
CA PHE A 75 1.61 13.74 -4.60
C PHE A 75 1.77 15.11 -3.94
N ASN A 76 2.56 15.21 -2.87
CA ASN A 76 2.82 16.50 -2.22
C ASN A 76 3.63 17.47 -3.09
N TRP A 77 4.27 17.00 -4.16
CA TRP A 77 4.93 17.88 -5.14
C TRP A 77 3.95 18.64 -6.03
N CYS A 78 2.74 18.09 -6.26
CA CYS A 78 1.71 18.67 -7.13
C CYS A 78 0.41 19.04 -6.40
N SER A 79 0.31 18.75 -5.11
CA SER A 79 -0.86 19.06 -4.29
C SER A 79 -0.50 19.99 -3.14
N SER A 80 -1.32 21.02 -2.92
CA SER A 80 -1.23 21.88 -1.72
C SER A 80 -1.76 21.19 -0.46
N SER A 81 -2.24 19.95 -0.57
CA SER A 81 -2.95 19.23 0.48
C SER A 81 -2.05 18.65 1.57
N HIS A 82 -0.72 18.62 1.39
CA HIS A 82 0.24 18.11 2.38
C HIS A 82 -0.21 16.80 3.02
N LEU A 83 -0.49 15.81 2.18
CA LEU A 83 -1.02 14.51 2.61
C LEU A 83 0.02 13.74 3.45
N PRO A 84 -0.44 12.97 4.45
CA PRO A 84 0.45 12.15 5.27
C PRO A 84 1.04 10.98 4.46
N GLY A 85 2.07 10.32 4.99
CA GLY A 85 2.64 9.11 4.37
C GLY A 85 1.63 7.96 4.28
N VAL A 86 0.72 7.87 5.26
CA VAL A 86 -0.42 6.94 5.24
C VAL A 86 -1.70 7.73 5.51
N TYR A 87 -2.63 7.66 4.57
CA TYR A 87 -3.94 8.31 4.65
C TYR A 87 -5.04 7.27 4.84
N LEU A 88 -5.96 7.50 5.78
CA LEU A 88 -7.21 6.75 5.91
C LEU A 88 -8.39 7.74 5.98
N GLY A 89 -9.35 7.62 5.08
CA GLY A 89 -10.50 8.52 5.08
C GLY A 89 -11.37 8.43 3.83
N ARG A 90 -12.09 9.52 3.54
CA ARG A 90 -12.88 9.61 2.30
C ARG A 90 -11.97 9.78 1.09
N GLY A 91 -12.42 9.35 -0.08
CA GLY A 91 -11.72 9.63 -1.34
C GLY A 91 -11.46 11.13 -1.51
N THR A 92 -10.30 11.46 -2.09
CA THR A 92 -9.86 12.82 -2.39
C THR A 92 -9.57 12.93 -3.89
N LYS A 93 -9.06 14.07 -4.37
CA LYS A 93 -8.80 14.28 -5.80
C LYS A 93 -7.82 13.27 -6.40
N ILE A 94 -6.84 12.79 -5.63
CA ILE A 94 -5.88 11.79 -6.09
C ILE A 94 -6.51 10.39 -6.26
N HIS A 95 -7.70 10.17 -5.68
CA HIS A 95 -8.43 8.90 -5.70
C HIS A 95 -9.63 8.89 -6.66
N ALA A 96 -9.84 9.99 -7.39
CA ALA A 96 -11.03 10.16 -8.22
C ALA A 96 -11.02 9.24 -9.46
N ASN A 97 -12.21 8.82 -9.91
CA ASN A 97 -12.41 7.98 -11.10
C ASN A 97 -11.61 6.68 -11.12
N ALA A 98 -11.30 6.13 -9.94
CA ALA A 98 -10.50 4.93 -9.84
C ALA A 98 -11.23 3.69 -10.33
N GLN A 99 -10.48 2.75 -10.87
CA GLN A 99 -10.93 1.42 -11.29
C GLN A 99 -10.12 0.34 -10.58
N GLU A 100 -10.62 -0.88 -10.55
CA GLU A 100 -9.94 -2.00 -9.88
C GLU A 100 -8.63 -2.40 -10.60
N HIS A 101 -7.54 -2.47 -9.84
CA HIS A 101 -6.22 -2.89 -10.31
C HIS A 101 -6.04 -4.41 -10.16
N ARG A 102 -6.41 -5.15 -11.21
CA ARG A 102 -6.50 -6.62 -11.17
C ARG A 102 -5.19 -7.39 -11.03
N GLN A 103 -4.03 -6.74 -11.16
CA GLN A 103 -2.72 -7.41 -11.09
C GLN A 103 -2.27 -7.69 -9.64
N ALA A 104 -3.02 -7.22 -8.63
CA ALA A 104 -2.68 -7.38 -7.21
C ALA A 104 -2.93 -8.79 -6.63
N GLU A 105 -3.63 -9.68 -7.35
CA GLU A 105 -4.00 -11.01 -6.84
C GLU A 105 -2.79 -11.90 -6.49
N CYS A 106 -1.64 -11.70 -7.13
CA CYS A 106 -0.42 -12.46 -6.84
C CYS A 106 0.08 -12.27 -5.39
N TRP A 107 -0.10 -11.07 -4.82
CA TRP A 107 0.28 -10.77 -3.44
C TRP A 107 -0.59 -11.49 -2.42
N LYS A 108 -1.87 -11.69 -2.74
CA LYS A 108 -2.83 -12.37 -1.87
C LYS A 108 -2.43 -13.82 -1.61
N LEU A 109 -2.03 -14.54 -2.66
CA LEU A 109 -1.55 -15.92 -2.54
C LEU A 109 -0.26 -16.00 -1.71
N LEU A 110 0.70 -15.11 -1.98
CA LEU A 110 1.97 -15.06 -1.24
C LEU A 110 1.74 -14.82 0.26
N LEU A 111 0.93 -13.82 0.62
CA LEU A 111 0.70 -13.48 2.01
C LEU A 111 -0.20 -14.48 2.74
N GLN A 112 -1.10 -15.17 2.03
CA GLN A 112 -1.81 -16.32 2.59
C GLN A 112 -0.86 -17.46 2.97
N GLU A 113 0.09 -17.80 2.10
CA GLU A 113 1.09 -18.83 2.40
C GLU A 113 2.00 -18.40 3.55
N PHE A 114 2.41 -17.13 3.61
CA PHE A 114 3.13 -16.64 4.78
C PHE A 114 2.32 -16.83 6.04
N LYS A 115 1.06 -16.35 6.10
CA LYS A 115 0.20 -16.51 7.29
C LYS A 115 0.11 -17.96 7.75
N ARG A 116 0.05 -18.90 6.80
CA ARG A 116 0.04 -20.33 7.09
C ARG A 116 1.35 -20.81 7.74
N LEU A 117 2.50 -20.31 7.27
CA LEU A 117 3.82 -20.70 7.75
C LEU A 117 4.23 -20.05 9.07
N ALA A 118 3.81 -18.80 9.33
CA ALA A 118 3.93 -18.16 10.63
C ALA A 118 2.67 -17.34 10.95
N PRO A 119 1.83 -17.76 11.90
CA PRO A 119 0.53 -17.12 12.13
C PRO A 119 0.58 -15.71 12.72
N GLN A 120 1.74 -15.26 13.22
CA GLN A 120 1.88 -14.07 14.07
C GLN A 120 2.85 -13.02 13.50
N TYR A 121 2.77 -12.68 12.22
CA TYR A 121 3.62 -11.60 11.72
C TYR A 121 3.11 -10.22 12.15
N SER A 122 4.04 -9.41 12.65
CA SER A 122 3.91 -7.96 12.75
C SER A 122 3.87 -7.29 11.37
N ALA A 123 3.36 -6.06 11.30
CA ALA A 123 3.44 -5.25 10.08
C ALA A 123 4.89 -5.06 9.62
N GLN A 124 5.83 -4.95 10.57
CA GLN A 124 7.25 -4.75 10.29
C GLN A 124 7.89 -5.96 9.61
N GLU A 125 7.56 -7.19 10.04
CA GLU A 125 8.06 -8.42 9.40
C GLU A 125 7.52 -8.56 7.98
N VAL A 126 6.22 -8.32 7.79
CA VAL A 126 5.58 -8.37 6.46
C VAL A 126 6.17 -7.32 5.53
N GLY A 127 6.33 -6.08 5.99
CA GLY A 127 6.97 -5.02 5.21
C GLY A 127 8.43 -5.31 4.88
N SER A 128 9.19 -5.91 5.81
CA SER A 128 10.59 -6.30 5.57
C SER A 128 10.71 -7.39 4.51
N MET A 129 9.81 -8.39 4.51
CA MET A 129 9.78 -9.41 3.47
C MET A 129 9.41 -8.83 2.09
N VAL A 130 8.45 -7.91 2.05
CA VAL A 130 8.10 -7.19 0.82
C VAL A 130 9.30 -6.40 0.32
N ARG A 131 10.01 -5.68 1.20
CA ARG A 131 11.23 -4.96 0.83
C ARG A 131 12.29 -5.87 0.23
N LEU A 132 12.56 -7.03 0.85
CA LEU A 132 13.52 -8.01 0.34
C LEU A 132 13.09 -8.55 -1.02
N THR A 133 11.80 -8.85 -1.18
CA THR A 133 11.22 -9.31 -2.45
C THR A 133 11.42 -8.26 -3.55
N LEU A 134 11.08 -7.00 -3.28
CA LEU A 134 11.25 -5.89 -4.23
C LEU A 134 12.74 -5.66 -4.56
N ALA A 135 13.63 -5.71 -3.58
CA ALA A 135 15.07 -5.57 -3.77
C ALA A 135 15.71 -6.71 -4.56
N SER A 136 15.04 -7.87 -4.65
CA SER A 136 15.50 -9.02 -5.44
C SER A 136 15.05 -8.99 -6.90
N LEU A 137 14.18 -8.04 -7.28
CA LEU A 137 13.71 -7.91 -8.64
C LEU A 137 14.83 -7.41 -9.57
N PRO A 138 14.81 -7.79 -10.87
CA PRO A 138 15.70 -7.20 -11.86
C PRO A 138 15.65 -5.66 -11.86
N ALA A 139 16.80 -5.05 -12.13
CA ALA A 139 16.91 -3.60 -12.27
C ALA A 139 15.88 -3.06 -13.28
N GLY A 140 15.29 -1.90 -12.96
CA GLY A 140 14.24 -1.28 -13.77
C GLY A 140 12.82 -1.84 -13.55
N MET A 141 12.63 -2.91 -12.78
CA MET A 141 11.28 -3.38 -12.38
C MET A 141 10.74 -2.63 -11.17
N CYS A 142 11.57 -2.45 -10.13
CA CYS A 142 11.25 -1.64 -8.96
C CYS A 142 12.55 -1.07 -8.39
N GLU A 143 12.61 0.25 -8.23
CA GLU A 143 13.75 0.93 -7.64
C GLU A 143 13.34 1.42 -6.26
N LEU A 144 13.91 0.83 -5.20
CA LEU A 144 13.68 1.31 -3.85
C LEU A 144 14.28 2.71 -3.72
N PRO A 145 13.57 3.68 -3.12
CA PRO A 145 14.15 4.99 -2.88
C PRO A 145 15.44 4.82 -2.06
N THR A 146 16.51 5.53 -2.43
CA THR A 146 17.80 5.54 -1.73
C THR A 146 17.69 6.39 -0.47
#